data_AF-A0A954PPX2-F1
#
_entry.id   AF-A0A954PPX2-F1
#
_cell.length_a   1.000
_cell.length_b   1.000
_cell.length_c   1.000
_cell.angle_alpha   90.00
_cell.angle_beta   90.00
_cell.angle_gamma   90.00
#
_symmetry.space_group_name_H-M   'P 1'
#
loop_
_entity.id
_entity.type
_entity.pdbx_description
1 polymer ?
#
loop_
_entity_poly.entity_id
_entity_poly.type
_entity_poly.pdbx_seq_one_letter_code
_entity_poly.pdbx_strand_id
1 'polypeptide(L)'
;MLNWHPEAEHGGFYAAQVHGIFERYGLDVEIRPGGPNAPVAQELVTGRVQFAIGNADDVLLFRNEDVPVVALMAPIQNTPRCILVRADSDVHALSELQGMVLQANVGRPFLTFMQAEGLLEGVQVVPYGGSIAKLVSDN
;
A
#
# COMPACT_ATOMS: atom_id res chain seq x y z
N MET A 1 3.85 12.25 -6.17
CA MET A 1 4.62 10.99 -6.08
C MET A 1 3.67 9.84 -5.83
N LEU A 2 3.85 8.73 -6.54
CA LEU A 2 3.07 7.50 -6.32
C LEU A 2 3.55 6.79 -5.05
N ASN A 3 2.69 5.98 -4.42
CA ASN A 3 3.06 5.13 -3.27
C ASN A 3 3.78 3.84 -3.69
N TRP A 4 3.65 3.43 -4.95
CA TRP A 4 4.22 2.20 -5.47
C TRP A 4 4.75 2.37 -6.90
N HIS A 5 5.17 1.27 -7.51
CA HIS A 5 5.42 1.22 -8.94
C HIS A 5 4.14 1.61 -9.71
N PRO A 6 4.28 2.18 -10.93
CA PRO A 6 3.13 2.43 -11.79
C PRO A 6 2.36 1.13 -12.07
N GLU A 7 1.11 1.09 -11.61
CA GLU A 7 0.19 -0.05 -11.71
C GLU A 7 -1.21 0.49 -12.08
N ALA A 8 -2.20 -0.40 -12.22
CA ALA A 8 -3.50 -0.05 -12.77
C ALA A 8 -4.22 1.04 -11.96
N GLU A 9 -4.08 1.05 -10.63
CA GLU A 9 -4.66 2.05 -9.74
C GLU A 9 -4.13 3.48 -9.98
N HIS A 10 -2.96 3.60 -10.60
CA HIS A 10 -2.34 4.88 -10.95
C HIS A 10 -2.77 5.39 -12.33
N GLY A 11 -3.51 4.59 -13.10
CA GLY A 11 -3.82 4.85 -14.51
C GLY A 11 -4.51 6.20 -14.75
N GLY A 12 -5.35 6.66 -13.82
CA GLY A 12 -6.04 7.96 -13.94
C GLY A 12 -5.08 9.15 -14.04
N PHE A 13 -3.97 9.15 -13.30
CA PHE A 13 -2.98 10.23 -13.34
C PHE A 13 -2.22 10.25 -14.67
N TYR A 14 -1.80 9.07 -15.14
CA TYR A 14 -1.12 8.95 -16.43
C TYR A 14 -2.05 9.27 -17.60
N ALA A 15 -3.32 8.86 -17.54
CA ALA A 15 -4.32 9.26 -18.53
C ALA A 15 -4.50 10.78 -18.56
N ALA A 16 -4.57 11.45 -17.41
CA ALA A 16 -4.64 12.90 -17.33
C ALA A 16 -3.42 13.59 -17.97
N GLN A 17 -2.23 13.03 -17.78
CA GLN A 17 -1.01 13.52 -18.42
C GLN A 17 -1.02 13.32 -19.94
N VAL A 18 -1.28 12.09 -20.41
CA VAL A 18 -1.27 11.74 -21.84
C VAL A 18 -2.33 12.50 -22.64
N HIS A 19 -3.49 12.74 -22.04
CA HIS A 19 -4.60 13.47 -22.69
C HIS A 19 -4.54 14.99 -22.49
N GLY A 20 -3.45 15.53 -21.93
CA GLY A 20 -3.26 16.98 -21.74
C GLY A 20 -4.27 17.61 -20.78
N ILE A 21 -4.86 16.83 -19.86
CA ILE A 21 -5.83 17.34 -18.88
C ILE A 21 -5.15 18.28 -17.90
N PHE A 22 -3.95 17.94 -17.40
CA PHE A 22 -3.20 18.85 -16.52
C PHE A 22 -2.90 20.19 -17.20
N GLU A 23 -2.40 20.15 -18.44
CA GLU A 23 -2.10 21.34 -19.24
C GLU A 23 -3.36 22.20 -19.49
N ARG A 24 -4.50 21.57 -19.80
CA ARG A 24 -5.78 22.27 -19.97
C ARG A 24 -6.19 23.08 -18.74
N TYR A 25 -5.81 22.62 -17.54
CA TYR A 25 -6.06 23.31 -16.28
C TYR A 25 -4.86 24.17 -15.82
N GLY A 26 -3.85 24.38 -16.68
CA GLY A 26 -2.68 25.21 -16.37
C GLY A 26 -1.73 24.58 -15.36
N LEU A 27 -1.74 23.25 -15.22
CA LEU A 27 -0.88 22.51 -14.29
C LEU A 27 0.27 21.84 -15.05
N ASP A 28 1.50 22.08 -14.60
CA ASP A 28 2.68 21.31 -14.99
C ASP A 28 2.94 20.22 -13.95
N VAL A 29 2.62 18.97 -14.30
CA VAL A 29 2.63 17.85 -13.36
C VAL A 29 3.69 16.84 -13.72
N GLU A 30 4.66 16.68 -12.82
CA GLU A 30 5.65 15.59 -12.85
C GLU A 30 5.17 14.40 -12.00
N ILE A 31 4.90 13.26 -12.63
CA ILE A 31 4.57 12.02 -11.92
C ILE A 31 5.86 11.27 -11.57
N ARG A 32 6.27 11.36 -10.30
CA ARG A 32 7.38 10.57 -9.76
C ARG A 32 6.92 9.20 -9.25
N PRO A 33 7.55 8.09 -9.68
CA PRO A 33 7.19 6.74 -9.23
C PRO A 33 7.54 6.53 -7.76
N GLY A 34 6.81 5.62 -7.11
CA GLY A 34 7.13 5.10 -5.79
C GLY A 34 7.88 3.76 -5.86
N GLY A 35 7.68 2.91 -4.85
CA GLY A 35 8.25 1.57 -4.77
C GLY A 35 8.64 1.17 -3.33
N PRO A 36 9.15 -0.07 -3.14
CA PRO A 36 9.44 -0.63 -1.81
C PRO A 36 10.32 0.26 -0.91
N ASN A 37 11.29 0.96 -1.52
CA ASN A 37 12.28 1.77 -0.81
C ASN A 37 12.12 3.28 -1.11
N ALA A 38 11.00 3.66 -1.73
CA ALA A 38 10.78 5.05 -2.13
C ALA A 38 10.43 5.89 -0.89
N PRO A 39 11.13 7.02 -0.63
CA PRO A 39 10.94 7.80 0.58
C PRO A 39 9.74 8.77 0.48
N VAL A 40 8.56 8.27 0.09
CA VAL A 40 7.38 9.07 -0.26
C VAL A 40 7.00 10.09 0.83
N ALA A 41 6.98 9.65 2.08
CA ALA A 41 6.68 10.50 3.23
C ALA A 41 7.71 11.63 3.38
N GLN A 42 9.00 11.30 3.30
CA GLN A 42 10.08 12.27 3.43
C GLN A 42 10.08 13.28 2.28
N GLU A 43 9.83 12.83 1.04
CA GLU A 43 9.71 13.72 -0.12
C GLU A 43 8.57 14.73 0.06
N LEU A 44 7.44 14.29 0.63
CA LEU A 44 6.30 15.18 0.93
C LEU A 44 6.64 16.16 2.06
N VAL A 45 7.18 15.67 3.18
CA VAL A 45 7.55 16.48 4.36
C VAL A 45 8.59 17.54 4.02
N THR A 46 9.57 17.18 3.19
CA THR A 46 10.64 18.11 2.77
C THR A 46 10.19 19.08 1.67
N GLY A 47 8.96 18.95 1.17
CA GLY A 47 8.41 19.79 0.10
C GLY A 47 8.99 19.52 -1.28
N ARG A 48 9.76 18.43 -1.45
CA ARG A 48 10.31 18.01 -2.75
C ARG A 48 9.23 17.48 -3.69
N VAL A 49 8.08 17.07 -3.16
CA VAL A 49 6.84 16.81 -3.89
C VAL A 49 5.66 17.49 -3.20
N GLN A 50 4.70 17.98 -3.98
CA GLN A 50 3.52 18.71 -3.45
C GLN A 50 2.36 17.77 -3.10
N PHE A 51 2.27 16.63 -3.80
CA PHE A 51 1.24 15.63 -3.58
C PHE A 51 1.87 14.25 -3.52
N ALA A 52 1.36 13.41 -2.61
CA ALA A 52 1.70 12.01 -2.50
C ALA A 52 0.44 11.16 -2.52
N ILE A 53 0.50 10.01 -3.16
CA ILE A 53 -0.45 8.93 -2.95
C ILE A 53 0.03 8.17 -1.72
N GLY A 54 -0.92 7.74 -0.89
CA GLY A 54 -0.67 6.92 0.29
C GLY A 54 -1.89 6.06 0.58
N ASN A 55 -1.73 5.07 1.45
CA ASN A 55 -2.86 4.33 1.99
C ASN A 55 -3.61 5.20 3.00
N ALA A 56 -4.88 4.86 3.27
CA ALA A 56 -5.69 5.62 4.23
C ALA A 56 -5.07 5.66 5.63
N ASP A 57 -4.41 4.57 6.05
CA ASP A 57 -3.71 4.46 7.32
C ASP A 57 -2.41 5.29 7.37
N ASP A 58 -1.77 5.58 6.23
CA ASP A 58 -0.60 6.47 6.18
C ASP A 58 -0.96 7.90 6.64
N VAL A 59 -2.20 8.35 6.41
CA VAL A 59 -2.68 9.67 6.90
C VAL A 59 -2.66 9.74 8.43
N LEU A 60 -3.02 8.64 9.09
CA LEU A 60 -2.99 8.55 10.56
C LEU A 60 -1.55 8.49 11.06
N LEU A 61 -0.69 7.68 10.42
CA LEU A 61 0.71 7.58 10.76
C LEU A 61 1.44 8.92 10.65
N PHE A 62 1.27 9.62 9.54
CA PHE A 62 1.90 10.93 9.32
C PHE A 62 1.45 11.97 10.33
N ARG A 63 0.15 12.01 10.66
CA ARG A 63 -0.36 12.93 11.69
C ARG A 63 0.12 12.56 13.10
N ASN A 64 0.32 11.28 13.39
CA ASN A 64 0.91 10.83 14.64
C ASN A 64 2.39 11.23 14.77
N GLU A 65 3.07 11.50 13.65
CA GLU A 65 4.42 12.07 13.58
C GLU A 65 4.41 13.60 13.40
N ASP A 66 3.30 14.26 13.74
CA ASP A 66 3.09 15.72 13.63
C ASP A 66 3.26 16.29 12.21
N VAL A 67 3.16 15.45 11.18
CA VAL A 67 3.15 15.91 9.79
C VAL A 67 1.74 16.39 9.43
N PRO A 68 1.55 17.65 9.00
CA PRO A 68 0.24 18.25 8.77
C PRO A 68 -0.36 17.84 7.41
N VAL A 69 -0.45 16.54 7.14
CA VAL A 69 -1.01 16.03 5.88
C VAL A 69 -2.53 16.22 5.80
N VAL A 70 -2.99 16.55 4.59
CA VAL A 70 -4.42 16.69 4.26
C VAL A 70 -4.78 15.67 3.18
N ALA A 71 -5.77 14.82 3.46
CA ALA A 71 -6.31 13.88 2.48
C ALA A 71 -7.23 14.65 1.51
N LEU A 72 -6.91 14.61 0.21
CA LEU A 72 -7.61 15.38 -0.83
C LEU A 72 -8.64 14.57 -1.59
N MET A 73 -8.35 13.28 -1.84
CA MET A 73 -9.24 12.39 -2.58
C MET A 73 -8.97 10.93 -2.21
N ALA A 74 -10.00 10.09 -2.36
CA ALA A 74 -9.93 8.64 -2.20
C ALA A 74 -10.39 7.98 -3.51
N PRO A 75 -9.49 7.79 -4.50
CA PRO A 75 -9.87 7.19 -5.80
C PRO A 75 -10.26 5.72 -5.65
N ILE A 76 -9.77 5.05 -4.59
CA ILE A 76 -10.16 3.71 -4.17
C ILE A 76 -10.80 3.83 -2.79
N GLN A 77 -12.11 3.64 -2.70
CA GLN A 77 -12.87 3.79 -1.45
C GLN A 77 -12.96 2.47 -0.66
N ASN A 78 -12.82 1.33 -1.33
CA ASN A 78 -12.78 0.02 -0.71
C ASN A 78 -11.36 -0.53 -0.75
N THR A 79 -10.82 -0.97 0.39
CA THR A 79 -9.47 -1.51 0.44
C THR A 79 -9.37 -2.82 -0.37
N PRO A 80 -8.43 -2.92 -1.34
CA PRO A 80 -8.18 -4.17 -2.06
C PRO A 80 -7.34 -5.16 -1.25
N ARG A 81 -7.02 -4.82 0.01
CA ARG A 81 -6.14 -5.63 0.86
C ARG A 81 -6.81 -6.96 1.21
N CYS A 82 -6.09 -8.05 0.96
CA CYS A 82 -6.51 -9.41 1.28
C CYS A 82 -5.31 -10.26 1.74
N ILE A 83 -5.60 -11.44 2.26
CA ILE A 83 -4.61 -12.51 2.41
C ILE A 83 -4.76 -13.43 1.21
N LEU A 84 -3.65 -13.68 0.53
CA LEU A 84 -3.59 -14.62 -0.58
C LEU A 84 -3.12 -15.97 -0.06
N VAL A 85 -3.82 -17.02 -0.46
CA VAL A 85 -3.47 -18.42 -0.19
C VAL A 85 -3.42 -19.18 -1.51
N ARG A 86 -2.76 -20.35 -1.52
CA ARG A 86 -2.75 -21.20 -2.71
C ARG A 86 -4.13 -21.79 -2.93
N ALA A 87 -4.53 -21.93 -4.20
CA ALA A 87 -5.85 -22.44 -4.56
C ALA A 87 -6.10 -23.88 -4.11
N ASP A 88 -5.03 -24.66 -3.94
CA ASP A 88 -5.02 -26.05 -3.46
C ASP A 88 -4.71 -26.17 -1.96
N SER A 89 -4.72 -25.05 -1.21
CA SER A 89 -4.69 -25.09 0.26
C SER A 89 -6.08 -25.31 0.86
N ASP A 90 -6.14 -25.95 2.04
CA ASP A 90 -7.36 -26.11 2.82
C ASP A 90 -7.76 -24.84 3.61
N VAL A 91 -7.18 -23.66 3.28
CA VAL A 91 -7.43 -22.40 3.99
C VAL A 91 -8.58 -21.63 3.33
N HIS A 92 -9.67 -21.46 4.07
CA HIS A 92 -10.91 -20.80 3.65
C HIS A 92 -11.38 -19.72 4.64
N ALA A 93 -10.82 -19.67 5.85
CA ALA A 93 -11.09 -18.67 6.88
C ALA A 93 -9.81 -18.25 7.62
N LEU A 94 -9.86 -17.08 8.28
CA LEU A 94 -8.70 -16.56 9.05
C LEU A 94 -8.27 -17.51 10.18
N SER A 95 -9.21 -18.23 10.80
CA SER A 95 -8.91 -19.20 11.86
C SER A 95 -8.03 -20.36 11.39
N GLU A 96 -8.03 -20.65 10.08
CA GLU A 96 -7.25 -21.74 9.48
C GLU A 96 -5.83 -21.31 9.11
N LEU A 97 -5.45 -20.06 9.41
CA LEU A 97 -4.07 -19.59 9.29
C LEU A 97 -3.18 -20.09 10.44
N GLN A 98 -3.76 -20.61 11.53
CA GLN A 98 -2.99 -21.08 12.68
C GLN A 98 -1.96 -22.14 12.27
N GLY A 99 -0.71 -21.96 12.69
CA GLY A 99 0.41 -22.83 12.31
C GLY A 99 1.02 -22.53 10.94
N MET A 100 0.45 -21.61 10.15
CA MET A 100 0.97 -21.21 8.85
C MET A 100 2.02 -20.09 8.97
N VAL A 101 2.78 -19.90 7.88
CA VAL A 101 3.69 -18.78 7.70
C VAL A 101 3.02 -17.71 6.83
N LEU A 102 2.83 -16.51 7.38
CA LEU A 102 2.27 -15.36 6.67
C LEU A 102 3.37 -14.37 6.28
N GLN A 103 3.54 -14.11 4.98
CA GLN A 103 4.35 -13.01 4.49
C GLN A 103 3.57 -11.70 4.59
N ALA A 104 4.09 -10.72 5.32
CA ALA A 104 3.43 -9.42 5.50
C ALA A 104 4.43 -8.25 5.60
N ASN A 105 3.93 -7.04 5.36
CA ASN A 105 4.67 -5.81 5.63
C ASN A 105 4.62 -5.52 7.14
N VAL A 106 5.68 -5.91 7.86
CA VAL A 106 5.81 -5.69 9.31
C VAL A 106 5.79 -4.20 9.64
N GLY A 107 5.12 -3.83 10.73
CA GLY A 107 4.99 -2.44 11.20
C GLY A 107 3.90 -1.62 10.50
N ARG A 108 3.10 -2.23 9.62
CA ARG A 108 1.94 -1.57 9.02
C ARG A 108 0.68 -1.71 9.88
N PRO A 109 -0.13 -0.65 10.05
CA PRO A 109 -1.33 -0.65 10.91
C PRO A 109 -2.27 -1.82 10.70
N PHE A 110 -2.49 -2.26 9.46
CA PHE A 110 -3.32 -3.43 9.19
C PHE A 110 -2.83 -4.72 9.86
N LEU A 111 -1.52 -4.99 9.83
CA LEU A 111 -0.95 -6.17 10.47
C LEU A 111 -1.08 -6.06 12.00
N THR A 112 -0.78 -4.88 12.55
CA THR A 112 -0.94 -4.59 13.97
C THR A 112 -2.40 -4.78 14.43
N PHE A 113 -3.37 -4.32 13.64
CA PHE A 113 -4.79 -4.55 13.88
C PHE A 113 -5.12 -6.04 13.90
N MET A 114 -4.70 -6.80 12.89
CA MET A 114 -4.96 -8.24 12.86
C MET A 114 -4.39 -8.99 14.07
N GLN A 115 -3.19 -8.60 14.53
CA GLN A 115 -2.57 -9.16 15.73
C GLN A 115 -3.33 -8.77 17.01
N ALA A 116 -3.75 -7.51 17.13
CA ALA A 116 -4.50 -7.01 18.29
C ALA A 116 -5.87 -7.67 18.44
N GLU A 117 -6.52 -7.99 17.32
CA GLU A 117 -7.81 -8.70 17.28
C GLU A 117 -7.65 -10.24 17.44
N GLY A 118 -6.43 -10.75 17.65
CA GLY A 118 -6.19 -12.20 17.79
C GLY A 118 -6.34 -12.99 16.48
N LEU A 119 -6.51 -12.32 15.34
CA LEU A 119 -6.74 -12.97 14.03
C LEU A 119 -5.51 -13.69 13.47
N LEU A 120 -4.35 -13.52 14.10
CA LEU A 120 -3.08 -14.14 13.72
C LEU A 120 -2.47 -14.98 14.87
N GLU A 121 -3.30 -15.44 15.80
CA GLU A 121 -2.83 -16.32 16.87
C GLU A 121 -2.22 -17.61 16.30
N GLY A 122 -1.00 -17.92 16.74
CA GLY A 122 -0.25 -19.08 16.26
C GLY A 122 0.22 -18.99 14.79
N VAL A 123 0.12 -17.82 14.14
CA VAL A 123 0.65 -17.59 12.78
C VAL A 123 2.07 -17.05 12.85
N GLN A 124 3.01 -17.65 12.12
CA GLN A 124 4.37 -17.13 12.01
C GLN A 124 4.42 -16.03 10.94
N VAL A 125 4.59 -14.77 11.36
CA VAL A 125 4.74 -13.65 10.42
C VAL A 125 6.20 -13.49 9.99
N VAL A 126 6.45 -13.40 8.68
CA VAL A 126 7.76 -13.10 8.10
C VAL A 126 7.68 -11.90 7.14
N PRO A 127 8.79 -11.17 6.91
CA PRO A 127 8.79 -10.03 6.00
C PRO A 127 8.36 -10.40 4.57
N TYR A 128 7.48 -9.59 3.98
CA TYR A 128 7.11 -9.68 2.58
C TYR A 128 8.23 -9.14 1.68
N GLY A 129 8.65 -9.94 0.69
CA GLY A 129 9.74 -9.60 -0.24
C GLY A 129 9.34 -8.76 -1.45
N GLY A 130 8.11 -8.26 -1.53
CA GLY A 130 7.64 -7.46 -2.68
C GLY A 130 7.15 -8.26 -3.88
N SER A 131 7.05 -9.59 -3.77
CA SER A 131 6.55 -10.46 -4.85
C SER A 131 5.84 -11.69 -4.31
N ILE A 132 4.81 -12.14 -5.02
CA ILE A 132 4.11 -13.41 -4.76
C ILE A 132 4.91 -14.64 -5.21
N ALA A 133 6.06 -14.47 -5.88
CA ALA A 133 6.84 -15.58 -6.43
C ALA A 133 7.12 -16.67 -5.40
N LYS A 134 7.43 -16.29 -4.15
CA LYS A 134 7.68 -17.24 -3.07
C LYS A 134 6.44 -18.08 -2.72
N LEU A 135 5.24 -17.48 -2.72
CA LEU A 135 3.97 -18.20 -2.50
C LEU A 135 3.70 -19.21 -3.63
N VAL A 136 4.07 -18.87 -4.86
CA VAL A 136 3.86 -19.73 -6.04
C VAL A 136 4.87 -20.88 -6.09
N SER A 137 6.10 -20.66 -5.63
CA SER A 137 7.19 -21.64 -5.69
C SER A 137 7.34 -22.53 -4.45
N ASP A 138 6.67 -22.20 -3.34
CA ASP A 138 6.64 -23.05 -2.15
C ASP A 138 5.89 -24.35 -2.47
N ASN A 139 6.56 -25.49 -2.29
CA ASN A 139 5.99 -26.84 -2.45
C ASN A 139 5.57 -27.40 -1.10
#